data_AF-A0A9W6N553-F1
#
_entry.id   AF-A0A9W6N553-F1
#
_cell.length_a   1.000
_cell.length_b   1.000
_cell.length_c   1.000
_cell.angle_alpha   90.00
_cell.angle_beta   90.00
_cell.angle_gamma   90.00
#
_symmetry.space_group_name_H-M   'P 1'
#
loop_
_entity.id
_entity.type
_entity.pdbx_description
1 polymer ?
#
loop_
_entity_poly.entity_id
_entity_poly.type
_entity_poly.pdbx_seq_one_letter_code
_entity_poly.pdbx_strand_id
1 'polypeptide(L)'
;MSALHIDAALIEREIAALIDACPEMAEDEQLRADMIEGETDAHGLLSRIIRAALWEAAQQDAIKALAATYGKRRDASAKREEALRAMAFRLMQAADLRKVPLPEATLSIARVAPSVIVEDPDALPAELTRTKVEPDKKAIKERLDAGEIVPGATLSNGGERLNVRVA
;
A
#
# COMPACT_ATOMS: atom_id res chain seq x y z
N MET A 1 -6.40 -3.68 -21.08
CA MET A 1 -6.40 -4.81 -20.12
C MET A 1 -7.12 -6.04 -20.68
N SER A 2 -8.40 -5.98 -21.05
CA SER A 2 -9.17 -7.14 -21.58
C SER A 2 -8.47 -7.90 -22.73
N ALA A 3 -7.98 -7.20 -23.76
CA ALA A 3 -7.27 -7.84 -24.88
C ALA A 3 -5.96 -8.54 -24.45
N LEU A 4 -5.14 -7.92 -23.59
CA LEU A 4 -3.90 -8.53 -23.09
C LEU A 4 -4.16 -9.78 -22.24
N HIS A 5 -5.27 -9.83 -21.50
CA HIS A 5 -5.62 -11.02 -20.71
C HIS A 5 -6.04 -12.19 -21.62
N ILE A 6 -6.77 -11.89 -22.70
CA ILE A 6 -7.16 -12.90 -23.69
C ILE A 6 -5.92 -13.41 -24.44
N ASP A 7 -5.06 -12.50 -24.89
CA ASP A 7 -3.79 -12.84 -25.56
C ASP A 7 -2.90 -13.70 -24.65
N ALA A 8 -2.80 -13.36 -23.36
CA ALA A 8 -2.02 -14.13 -22.38
C ALA A 8 -2.56 -15.54 -22.16
N ALA A 9 -3.87 -15.68 -21.95
CA ALA A 9 -4.48 -17.00 -21.75
C ALA A 9 -4.35 -17.89 -22.99
N LEU A 10 -4.37 -17.30 -24.19
CA LEU A 10 -4.14 -18.02 -25.44
C LEU A 10 -2.69 -18.53 -25.52
N ILE A 11 -1.70 -17.65 -25.34
CA ILE A 11 -0.28 -18.00 -25.41
C ILE A 11 0.09 -19.01 -24.31
N GLU A 12 -0.43 -18.88 -23.09
CA GLU A 12 -0.21 -19.88 -22.03
C GLU A 12 -0.69 -21.27 -22.45
N ARG A 13 -1.85 -21.35 -23.10
CA ARG A 13 -2.39 -22.61 -23.61
C ARG A 13 -1.55 -23.18 -24.76
N GLU A 14 -1.09 -22.32 -25.66
CA GLU A 14 -0.24 -22.72 -26.79
C GLU A 14 1.12 -23.24 -26.29
N ILE A 15 1.74 -22.56 -25.33
CA ILE A 15 2.97 -23.00 -24.67
C ILE A 15 2.78 -24.37 -24.01
N ALA A 16 1.70 -24.56 -23.26
CA ALA A 16 1.41 -25.85 -22.62
C ALA A 16 1.26 -26.97 -23.66
N ALA A 17 0.51 -26.73 -24.74
CA ALA A 17 0.33 -27.69 -25.82
C ALA A 17 1.64 -28.02 -26.54
N LEU A 18 2.52 -27.03 -26.72
CA LEU A 18 3.83 -27.20 -27.35
C LEU A 18 4.76 -28.06 -26.49
N ILE A 19 4.78 -27.83 -25.18
CA ILE A 19 5.56 -28.63 -24.21
C ILE A 19 5.07 -30.08 -24.19
N ASP A 20 3.76 -30.31 -24.18
CA ASP A 20 3.18 -31.66 -24.21
C ASP A 20 3.49 -32.39 -25.53
N ALA A 21 3.51 -31.67 -26.66
CA ALA A 21 3.77 -32.23 -27.98
C ALA A 21 5.26 -32.52 -28.24
N CYS A 22 6.17 -31.85 -27.53
CA CYS A 22 7.61 -32.02 -27.71
C CYS A 22 8.34 -32.16 -26.35
N PRO A 23 8.34 -33.37 -25.76
CA PRO A 23 8.98 -33.62 -24.46
C PRO A 23 10.49 -33.36 -24.46
N GLU A 24 11.15 -33.43 -25.62
CA GLU A 24 12.59 -33.18 -25.80
C GLU A 24 12.99 -31.75 -25.40
N MET A 25 12.06 -30.79 -25.42
CA MET A 25 12.28 -29.43 -24.94
C MET A 25 12.51 -29.34 -23.43
N ALA A 26 12.18 -30.37 -22.65
CA ALA A 26 12.36 -30.35 -21.20
C ALA A 26 13.84 -30.29 -20.79
N GLU A 27 14.71 -30.93 -21.57
CA GLU A 27 16.12 -31.12 -21.24
C GLU A 27 17.03 -30.02 -21.83
N ASP A 28 16.55 -29.28 -22.85
CA ASP A 28 17.29 -28.19 -23.49
C ASP A 28 16.53 -26.86 -23.37
N GLU A 29 17.04 -25.98 -22.49
CA GLU A 29 16.46 -24.66 -22.24
C GLU A 29 16.52 -23.73 -23.45
N GLN A 30 17.60 -23.80 -24.24
CA GLN A 30 17.77 -22.93 -25.40
C GLN A 30 16.80 -23.33 -26.50
N LEU A 31 16.70 -24.63 -26.79
CA LEU A 31 15.72 -25.17 -27.74
C LEU A 31 14.29 -24.79 -27.32
N ARG A 32 13.96 -24.95 -26.03
CA ARG A 32 12.63 -24.61 -25.50
C ARG A 32 12.31 -23.13 -25.69
N ALA A 33 13.25 -22.24 -25.37
CA ALA A 33 13.06 -20.80 -25.52
C ALA A 33 12.84 -20.41 -27.00
N ASP A 34 13.67 -20.92 -27.90
CA ASP A 34 13.60 -20.60 -29.33
C ASP A 34 12.31 -21.12 -29.97
N MET A 35 11.86 -22.33 -29.59
CA MET A 35 10.61 -22.90 -30.11
C MET A 35 9.36 -22.22 -29.56
N ILE A 36 9.32 -21.92 -28.25
CA ILE A 36 8.20 -21.18 -27.65
C ILE A 36 8.05 -19.82 -28.34
N GLU A 37 9.15 -19.10 -28.51
CA GLU A 37 9.09 -17.78 -29.15
C GLU A 37 8.68 -17.87 -30.62
N GLY A 38 9.27 -18.81 -31.38
CA GLY A 38 8.98 -18.99 -32.80
C GLY A 38 7.53 -19.36 -33.09
N GLU A 39 6.88 -20.13 -32.21
CA GLU A 39 5.52 -20.63 -32.41
C GLU A 39 4.44 -19.76 -31.75
N THR A 40 4.75 -18.95 -30.73
CA THR A 40 3.72 -18.26 -29.91
C THR A 40 3.85 -16.74 -29.80
N ASP A 41 4.96 -16.11 -30.22
CA ASP A 41 5.21 -14.67 -30.01
C ASP A 41 5.14 -14.23 -28.53
N ALA A 42 5.59 -15.12 -27.62
CA ALA A 42 5.54 -14.88 -26.18
C ALA A 42 6.31 -13.61 -25.76
N HIS A 43 7.48 -13.33 -26.34
CA HIS A 43 8.25 -12.12 -26.06
C HIS A 43 7.54 -10.87 -26.59
N GLY A 44 6.84 -10.95 -27.73
CA GLY A 44 6.01 -9.87 -28.25
C GLY A 44 4.91 -9.49 -27.26
N LEU A 45 4.22 -10.48 -26.70
CA LEU A 45 3.24 -10.26 -25.63
C LEU A 45 3.88 -9.68 -24.37
N LEU A 46 4.99 -10.25 -23.88
CA LEU A 46 5.70 -9.73 -22.69
C LEU A 46 6.10 -8.27 -22.87
N SER A 47 6.61 -7.89 -24.05
CA SER A 47 6.94 -6.50 -24.39
C SER A 47 5.72 -5.58 -24.32
N ARG A 48 4.57 -6.00 -24.84
CA ARG A 48 3.31 -5.25 -24.75
C ARG A 48 2.83 -5.10 -23.30
N ILE A 49 2.95 -6.15 -22.49
CA ILE A 49 2.61 -6.13 -21.06
C ILE A 49 3.49 -5.13 -20.31
N ILE A 50 4.82 -5.18 -20.50
CA ILE A 50 5.75 -4.26 -19.83
C ILE A 50 5.49 -2.82 -20.25
N ARG A 51 5.23 -2.55 -21.54
CA ARG A 51 4.86 -1.19 -21.99
C ARG A 51 3.57 -0.69 -21.34
N ALA A 52 2.56 -1.54 -21.21
CA ALA A 52 1.33 -1.20 -20.51
C ALA A 52 1.59 -0.92 -19.02
N ALA A 53 2.41 -1.74 -18.35
CA ALA A 53 2.77 -1.54 -16.95
C ALA A 53 3.53 -0.22 -16.72
N LEU A 54 4.47 0.13 -17.62
CA LEU A 54 5.19 1.41 -17.57
C LEU A 54 4.27 2.62 -17.76
N TRP A 55 3.29 2.49 -18.66
CA TRP A 55 2.27 3.52 -18.84
C TRP A 55 1.46 3.73 -17.56
N GLU A 56 1.00 2.65 -16.93
CA GLU A 56 0.27 2.73 -15.66
C GLU A 56 1.12 3.33 -14.54
N ALA A 57 2.40 3.00 -14.47
CA ALA A 57 3.33 3.60 -13.50
C ALA A 57 3.45 5.13 -13.70
N ALA A 58 3.60 5.59 -14.95
CA ALA A 58 3.64 7.02 -15.25
C ALA A 58 2.32 7.73 -14.90
N GLN A 59 1.18 7.08 -15.15
CA GLN A 59 -0.14 7.59 -14.77
C GLN A 59 -0.30 7.69 -13.25
N GLN A 60 0.19 6.71 -12.48
CA GLN A 60 0.20 6.75 -11.02
C GLN A 60 0.97 7.96 -10.48
N ASP A 61 2.14 8.25 -11.04
CA ASP A 61 2.94 9.42 -10.65
C ASP A 61 2.22 10.74 -10.96
N ALA A 62 1.60 10.85 -12.13
CA ALA A 62 0.80 12.02 -12.50
C ALA A 62 -0.40 12.22 -11.55
N ILE A 63 -1.13 11.14 -11.23
CA ILE A 63 -2.25 11.17 -10.28
C ILE A 63 -1.77 11.58 -8.89
N LYS A 64 -0.63 11.07 -8.43
CA LYS A 64 -0.05 11.42 -7.13
C LYS A 64 0.30 12.91 -7.05
N ALA A 65 0.85 13.48 -8.11
CA ALA A 65 1.15 14.91 -8.19
C ALA A 65 -0.13 15.79 -8.13
N LEU A 66 -1.18 15.38 -8.85
CA LEU A 66 -2.48 16.06 -8.80
C LEU A 66 -3.13 15.94 -7.41
N ALA A 67 -3.12 14.75 -6.82
CA ALA A 67 -3.65 14.50 -5.49
C ALA A 67 -2.96 15.36 -4.43
N ALA A 68 -1.62 15.50 -4.50
CA ALA A 68 -0.88 16.39 -3.62
C ALA A 68 -1.29 17.87 -3.78
N THR A 69 -1.53 18.31 -5.02
CA THR A 69 -1.99 19.68 -5.32
C THR A 69 -3.37 19.96 -4.75
N TYR A 70 -4.33 19.05 -4.96
CA TYR A 70 -5.67 19.19 -4.40
C TYR A 70 -5.69 19.02 -2.87
N GLY A 71 -4.82 18.17 -2.32
CA GLY A 71 -4.60 18.03 -0.88
C GLY A 71 -4.22 19.37 -0.24
N LYS A 72 -3.26 20.10 -0.81
CA LYS A 72 -2.87 21.43 -0.32
C LYS A 72 -4.05 22.42 -0.33
N ARG A 73 -4.88 22.41 -1.38
CA ARG A 73 -6.06 23.29 -1.50
C ARG A 73 -7.14 22.94 -0.48
N ARG A 74 -7.37 21.65 -0.25
CA ARG A 74 -8.26 21.14 0.80
C ARG A 74 -7.77 21.63 2.16
N ASP A 75 -6.49 21.43 2.47
CA ASP A 75 -5.91 21.78 3.78
C ASP A 75 -5.96 23.30 4.03
N ALA A 76 -5.75 24.12 3.00
CA ALA A 76 -5.93 25.57 3.12
C ALA A 76 -7.39 25.97 3.41
N SER A 77 -8.36 25.23 2.86
CA SER A 77 -9.78 25.46 3.13
C SER A 77 -10.16 25.01 4.54
N ALA A 78 -9.64 23.87 4.99
CA ALA A 78 -9.80 23.38 6.36
C ALA A 78 -9.25 24.38 7.39
N LYS A 79 -8.06 24.94 7.16
CA LYS A 79 -7.49 26.00 8.03
C LYS A 79 -8.38 27.25 8.10
N ARG A 80 -8.99 27.66 6.98
CA ARG A 80 -9.93 28.79 6.97
C ARG A 80 -11.21 28.46 7.72
N GLU A 81 -11.74 27.26 7.57
CA GLU A 81 -12.91 26.80 8.33
C GLU A 81 -12.63 26.81 9.83
N GLU A 82 -11.49 26.25 10.25
CA GLU A 82 -11.05 26.23 11.65
C GLU A 82 -10.90 27.65 12.21
N ALA A 83 -10.30 28.56 11.44
CA ALA A 83 -10.19 29.97 11.84
C ALA A 83 -11.56 30.65 12.02
N LEU A 84 -12.54 30.35 11.16
CA LEU A 84 -13.91 30.85 11.28
C LEU A 84 -14.60 30.29 12.53
N ARG A 85 -14.44 28.99 12.81
CA ARG A 85 -14.97 28.37 14.05
C ARG A 85 -14.34 28.98 15.29
N ALA A 86 -13.02 29.18 15.30
CA ALA A 86 -12.32 29.84 16.39
C ALA A 86 -12.78 31.29 16.58
N MET A 87 -13.09 32.01 15.50
CA MET A 87 -13.67 33.36 15.56
C MET A 87 -15.06 33.34 16.20
N ALA A 88 -15.96 32.45 15.75
CA ALA A 88 -17.30 32.30 16.32
C ALA A 88 -17.23 31.93 17.80
N PHE A 89 -16.32 31.03 18.17
CA PHE A 89 -16.08 30.66 19.57
C PHE A 89 -15.63 31.84 20.43
N ARG A 90 -14.65 32.64 19.97
CA ARG A 90 -14.21 33.85 20.68
C ARG A 90 -15.33 34.88 20.85
N LEU A 91 -16.19 35.05 19.84
CA LEU A 91 -17.34 35.95 19.94
C LEU A 91 -18.36 35.46 20.97
N MET A 92 -18.69 34.17 20.97
CA MET A 92 -19.58 33.58 21.96
C MET A 92 -19.02 33.70 23.39
N GLN A 93 -17.70 33.51 23.57
CA GLN A 93 -17.03 33.71 24.86
C GLN A 93 -17.09 35.17 25.32
N ALA A 94 -16.77 36.11 24.43
CA ALA A 94 -16.79 37.54 24.75
C ALA A 94 -18.20 38.06 25.09
N ALA A 95 -19.24 37.46 24.48
CA ALA A 95 -20.64 37.77 24.75
C ALA A 95 -21.25 36.97 25.92
N ASP A 96 -20.48 36.08 26.55
CA ASP A 96 -20.94 35.12 27.56
C ASP A 96 -22.18 34.29 27.12
N LEU A 97 -22.25 33.96 25.83
CA LEU A 97 -23.34 33.17 25.25
C LEU A 97 -22.96 31.70 25.18
N ARG A 98 -23.74 30.84 25.85
CA ARG A 98 -23.54 29.38 25.81
C ARG A 98 -24.20 28.70 24.63
N LYS A 99 -25.27 29.29 24.08
CA LYS A 99 -26.05 28.72 22.97
C LYS A 99 -26.67 29.82 22.12
N VAL A 100 -26.56 29.71 20.80
CA VAL A 100 -27.16 30.64 19.84
C VAL A 100 -27.79 29.83 18.70
N PRO A 101 -29.12 29.81 18.55
CA PRO A 101 -29.77 29.24 17.37
C PRO A 101 -29.73 30.23 16.21
N LEU A 102 -29.20 29.81 15.06
CA LEU A 102 -29.27 30.53 13.78
C LEU A 102 -30.02 29.68 12.74
N PRO A 103 -30.53 30.28 11.66
CA PRO A 103 -31.15 29.54 10.55
C PRO A 103 -30.23 28.48 9.93
N GLU A 104 -28.92 28.74 9.87
CA GLU A 104 -27.94 27.85 9.25
C GLU A 104 -27.44 26.77 10.21
N ALA A 105 -27.33 27.08 11.51
CA ALA A 105 -26.80 26.16 12.52
C ALA A 105 -27.15 26.61 13.96
N THR A 106 -27.16 25.67 14.91
CA THR A 106 -27.15 26.01 16.34
C THR A 106 -25.74 25.92 16.90
N LEU A 107 -25.21 27.03 17.41
CA LEU A 107 -23.90 27.08 18.04
C LEU A 107 -24.06 26.83 19.55
N SER A 108 -23.16 26.04 20.13
CA SER A 108 -23.11 25.83 21.57
C SER A 108 -21.69 25.63 22.07
N ILE A 109 -21.37 26.19 23.25
CA ILE A 109 -20.09 25.95 23.94
C ILE A 109 -20.30 24.83 24.94
N ALA A 110 -19.77 23.65 24.63
CA ALA A 110 -19.69 22.53 25.55
C ALA A 110 -18.47 22.65 26.49
N ARG A 111 -18.55 22.05 27.67
CA ARG A 111 -17.39 21.83 28.52
C ARG A 111 -16.66 20.59 28.02
N VAL A 112 -15.38 20.73 27.69
CA VAL A 112 -14.50 19.59 27.39
C VAL A 112 -13.91 19.11 28.71
N ALA A 113 -13.99 17.80 28.97
CA ALA A 113 -13.36 17.22 30.15
C ALA A 113 -11.83 17.38 30.06
N PRO A 114 -11.13 17.59 31.20
CA PRO A 114 -9.66 17.63 31.20
C PRO A 114 -9.08 16.36 30.57
N SER A 115 -8.12 16.53 29.65
CA SER A 115 -7.35 15.42 29.09
C SER A 115 -6.13 15.15 29.96
N VAL A 116 -5.78 13.88 30.15
CA VAL A 116 -4.52 13.49 30.80
C VAL A 116 -3.35 13.94 29.92
N ILE A 117 -2.45 14.74 30.49
CA ILE A 117 -1.18 15.14 29.87
C ILE A 117 -0.09 14.37 30.62
N VAL A 118 0.68 13.56 29.90
CA VAL A 118 1.84 12.85 30.45
C VAL A 118 3.06 13.71 30.19
N GLU A 119 3.61 14.33 31.24
CA GLU A 119 4.80 15.20 31.14
C GLU A 119 6.11 14.39 31.09
N ASP A 120 6.18 13.31 31.88
CA ASP A 120 7.31 12.38 31.91
C ASP A 120 6.81 10.93 31.94
N PRO A 121 6.93 10.18 30.83
CA PRO A 121 6.53 8.78 30.76
C PRO A 121 7.34 7.84 31.66
N ASP A 122 8.60 8.17 31.96
CA ASP A 122 9.51 7.29 32.72
C ASP A 122 9.30 7.42 34.23
N ALA A 123 8.72 8.54 34.67
CA ALA A 123 8.27 8.74 36.04
C ALA A 123 6.93 8.05 36.35
N LEU A 124 6.23 7.50 35.34
CA LEU A 124 4.95 6.84 35.55
C LEU A 124 5.13 5.47 36.21
N PRO A 125 4.31 5.13 37.23
CA PRO A 125 4.24 3.78 37.76
C PRO A 125 3.97 2.75 36.67
N ALA A 126 4.53 1.54 36.82
CA ALA A 126 4.34 0.44 35.86
C ALA A 126 2.86 0.04 35.65
N GLU A 127 1.98 0.36 36.60
CA GLU A 127 0.52 0.13 36.49
C GLU A 127 -0.15 1.02 35.43
N LEU A 128 0.46 2.16 35.08
CA LEU A 128 -0.07 3.14 34.12
C LEU A 128 0.65 3.10 32.77
N THR A 129 1.61 2.19 32.60
CA THR A 129 2.36 2.01 31.36
C THR A 129 2.03 0.66 30.73
N ARG A 130 2.13 0.58 29.40
CA ARG A 130 1.87 -0.65 28.64
C ARG A 130 3.15 -1.07 27.92
N THR A 131 3.70 -2.23 28.30
CA THR A 131 4.83 -2.82 27.60
C THR A 131 4.35 -3.58 26.36
N LYS A 132 4.93 -3.28 25.20
CA LYS A 132 4.67 -4.01 23.95
C LYS A 132 5.81 -4.98 23.69
N VAL A 133 5.56 -6.27 23.84
CA VAL A 133 6.50 -7.33 23.47
C VAL A 133 6.21 -7.73 22.02
N GLU A 134 7.17 -7.49 21.13
CA GLU A 134 7.08 -7.86 19.72
C GLU A 134 8.13 -8.94 19.38
N PRO A 135 7.79 -9.91 18.52
CA PRO A 135 8.73 -10.93 18.10
C PRO A 135 9.84 -10.34 17.23
N ASP A 136 11.10 -10.61 17.58
CA ASP A 136 12.24 -10.27 16.74
C ASP A 136 12.32 -11.24 15.55
N LYS A 137 11.65 -10.87 14.47
CA LYS A 137 11.59 -11.67 13.24
C LYS A 137 12.97 -11.93 12.63
N LYS A 138 13.96 -11.05 12.86
CA LYS A 138 15.30 -11.23 12.32
C LYS A 138 16.04 -12.32 13.09
N ALA A 139 16.06 -12.23 14.42
CA ALA A 139 16.67 -13.26 15.27
C ALA A 139 15.97 -14.61 15.11
N ILE A 140 14.63 -14.62 15.00
CA ILE A 140 13.86 -15.84 14.73
C ILE A 140 14.26 -16.43 13.37
N LYS A 141 14.38 -15.61 12.33
CA LYS A 141 14.77 -16.08 11.00
C LYS A 141 16.18 -16.66 11.00
N GLU A 142 17.15 -15.99 11.63
CA GLU A 142 18.53 -16.48 11.71
C GLU A 142 18.62 -17.87 12.38
N ARG A 143 17.84 -18.11 13.44
CA ARG A 143 17.79 -19.41 14.12
C ARG A 143 17.10 -20.49 13.27
N LEU A 144 16.01 -20.13 12.59
CA LEU A 144 15.33 -21.05 11.67
C LEU A 144 16.22 -21.40 10.46
N ASP A 145 16.95 -20.42 9.91
CA ASP A 145 17.89 -20.61 8.80
C ASP A 145 19.10 -21.49 9.24
N ALA A 146 19.48 -21.44 10.52
CA ALA A 146 20.50 -22.32 11.12
C ALA A 146 20.01 -23.76 11.41
N GLY A 147 18.74 -24.06 11.14
CA GLY A 147 18.14 -25.37 11.39
C GLY A 147 17.69 -25.60 12.84
N GLU A 148 17.70 -24.57 13.69
CA GLU A 148 17.17 -24.66 15.05
C GLU A 148 15.62 -24.60 15.03
N ILE A 149 14.98 -25.41 15.88
CA ILE A 149 13.53 -25.36 16.06
C ILE A 149 13.20 -24.16 16.95
N VAL A 150 12.48 -23.18 16.41
CA VAL A 150 11.90 -22.07 17.19
C VAL A 150 10.41 -22.35 17.40
N PRO A 151 9.97 -22.72 18.62
CA PRO A 151 8.56 -22.95 18.90
C PRO A 151 7.70 -21.71 18.55
N GLY A 152 6.70 -21.91 17.68
CA GLY A 152 5.79 -20.84 17.25
C GLY A 152 6.23 -20.04 16.02
N ALA A 153 7.34 -20.40 15.36
CA ALA A 153 7.76 -19.78 14.11
C ALA A 153 8.22 -20.83 13.09
N THR A 154 7.83 -20.65 11.82
CA THR A 154 8.23 -21.52 10.70
C THR A 154 8.55 -20.67 9.48
N LEU A 155 9.52 -21.11 8.67
CA LEU A 155 9.75 -20.51 7.36
C LEU A 155 8.62 -20.92 6.41
N SER A 156 8.19 -20.00 5.55
CA SER A 156 7.34 -20.36 4.41
C SER A 156 8.17 -21.05 3.34
N ASN A 157 7.52 -21.73 2.40
CA ASN A 157 8.15 -22.48 1.30
C ASN A 157 8.90 -21.59 0.28
N GLY A 158 9.11 -20.30 0.59
CA GLY A 158 9.59 -19.32 -0.37
C GLY A 158 8.60 -19.13 -1.52
N GLY A 159 8.97 -18.25 -2.45
CA GLY A 159 8.24 -18.02 -3.68
C GLY A 159 9.14 -17.27 -4.66
N GLU A 160 8.80 -17.35 -5.94
CA GLU A 160 9.53 -16.66 -6.99
C GLU A 160 8.91 -15.28 -7.24
N ARG A 161 9.75 -14.32 -7.64
CA ARG A 161 9.30 -12.99 -8.04
C ARG A 161 9.93 -12.61 -9.37
N LEU A 162 9.14 -12.00 -10.24
CA LEU A 162 9.64 -11.36 -11.44
C LEU A 162 10.44 -10.11 -11.06
N ASN A 163 11.67 -9.99 -11.58
CA ASN A 163 12.49 -8.79 -11.43
C ASN A 163 12.54 -8.05 -12.77
N VAL A 164 11.94 -6.86 -12.83
CA VAL A 164 11.94 -6.03 -14.04
C VAL A 164 12.93 -4.88 -13.85
N ARG A 165 13.94 -4.82 -14.71
CA ARG A 165 14.87 -3.69 -14.79
C ARG A 165 14.61 -2.93 -16.07
N VAL A 166 14.22 -1.67 -15.92
CA VAL A 166 14.05 -0.75 -17.06
C VAL A 166 15.43 -0.22 -17.43
N ALA A 167 15.76 -0.25 -18.71
CA ALA A 167 17.01 0.29 -19.26
C ALA A 167 17.03 1.83 -19.26
#